data_AF-F4LX42-F1
#
_entry.id   AF-F4LX42-F1
#
_cell.length_a   1.000
_cell.length_b   1.000
_cell.length_c   1.000
_cell.angle_alpha   90.00
_cell.angle_beta   90.00
_cell.angle_gamma   90.00
#
_symmetry.space_group_name_H-M   'P 1'
#
loop_
_entity.id
_entity.type
_entity.pdbx_description
1 polymer ?
#
loop_
_entity_poly.entity_id
_entity_poly.type
_entity_poly.pdbx_seq_one_letter_code
_entity_poly.pdbx_strand_id
1 'polypeptide(L)'
;MTLDYYAYQNQKSTIDSAACRGQELHIAYLLKEARGLKNKEKNKIRDFWQKSLSVKDDPWEGTSFDFCQMPDSLAFTLDTSAIEWLPQFSFVLQLPFKIDKPYISKDEKSIYILENPLRREKIFKTPMLAAAGWKGALRAAMVQMLVQWWKQLDESEKKKRSNCKQFVSWRLQLVRLFGTERGADMDDENYNNYLDKLGGKYQSSWFRRYLRRFISPSGSIAGRLQFYPTFFKETALEIINPHDRKTGTSMRGPILLECVPENTEGIFSIVYVPFGPFGMDKKIHKEAVVQDLIFLAKGIRAMLTVYGFGAKTSSGFGKAKERFAGEGRLLLKSALSLKDLESDAESQRSEELPRYLETADRLIEELRRSDGTLKEEDEYRQWLENNKLKYNKKRKQLYSKAKLWWERKQLEENSLQDVASEPEPSAKKEPLITEITFNTLDEFYNQVQRLATALRKGGAM
;
A
#
# COMPACT_ATOMS: atom_id res chain seq x y z
N MET A 1 23.69 -18.64 -16.36
CA MET A 1 23.30 -19.36 -17.59
C MET A 1 24.55 -19.57 -18.42
N THR A 2 25.01 -20.81 -18.58
CA THR A 2 26.26 -21.17 -19.27
C THR A 2 26.10 -21.14 -20.79
N LEU A 3 27.20 -20.84 -21.51
CA LEU A 3 27.26 -20.62 -22.96
C LEU A 3 26.78 -21.80 -23.82
N ASP A 4 26.62 -23.00 -23.24
CA ASP A 4 26.22 -24.21 -23.96
C ASP A 4 24.78 -24.17 -24.49
N TYR A 5 23.92 -23.28 -23.96
CA TYR A 5 22.55 -23.12 -24.45
C TYR A 5 22.47 -22.60 -25.90
N TYR A 6 23.43 -21.76 -26.31
CA TYR A 6 23.44 -21.18 -27.66
C TYR A 6 24.10 -22.11 -28.71
N ALA A 7 24.94 -23.05 -28.28
CA ALA A 7 25.59 -24.01 -29.18
C ALA A 7 24.61 -25.07 -29.73
N TYR A 8 23.58 -25.43 -28.96
CA TYR A 8 22.57 -26.41 -29.39
C TYR A 8 21.63 -25.88 -30.49
N GLN A 9 21.51 -24.56 -30.67
CA GLN A 9 20.60 -23.95 -31.65
C GLN A 9 21.15 -23.86 -33.09
N ASN A 10 22.40 -24.27 -33.33
CA ASN A 10 23.03 -24.22 -34.65
C ASN A 10 22.81 -25.48 -35.51
N GLN A 11 22.07 -26.47 -35.01
CA GLN A 11 21.66 -27.59 -35.86
C GLN A 11 20.47 -27.17 -36.73
N LYS A 12 20.69 -27.12 -38.05
CA LYS A 12 19.65 -27.10 -39.08
C LYS A 12 18.84 -28.41 -38.97
N SER A 13 17.88 -28.47 -38.06
CA SER A 13 16.84 -29.49 -38.10
C SER A 13 15.54 -28.84 -38.56
N THR A 14 14.98 -29.41 -39.62
CA THR A 14 13.59 -29.24 -40.02
C THR A 14 12.75 -29.68 -38.82
N ILE A 15 12.17 -28.71 -38.10
CA ILE A 15 11.42 -28.99 -36.87
C ILE A 15 10.09 -29.63 -37.28
N ASP A 16 10.03 -30.95 -37.12
CA ASP A 16 8.79 -31.73 -37.13
C ASP A 16 7.94 -31.40 -35.89
N SER A 17 6.62 -31.48 -36.07
CA SER A 17 5.58 -31.17 -35.07
C SER A 17 5.73 -31.84 -33.70
N ALA A 18 6.58 -32.87 -33.58
CA ALA A 18 6.88 -33.56 -32.33
C ALA A 18 7.90 -32.84 -31.42
N ALA A 19 8.77 -31.99 -31.97
CA ALA A 19 9.88 -31.38 -31.21
C ALA A 19 9.48 -30.15 -30.36
N CYS A 20 8.22 -29.70 -30.45
CA CYS A 20 7.72 -28.54 -29.71
C CYS A 20 7.01 -28.88 -28.39
N ARG A 21 7.00 -30.14 -27.93
CA ARG A 21 6.47 -30.49 -26.62
C ARG A 21 7.41 -29.98 -25.53
N GLY A 22 7.10 -28.80 -24.98
CA GLY A 22 7.81 -28.20 -23.84
C GLY A 22 8.50 -26.85 -24.11
N GLN A 23 8.44 -26.33 -25.33
CA GLN A 23 8.93 -24.97 -25.63
C GLN A 23 7.77 -23.97 -25.66
N GLU A 24 7.98 -22.78 -25.10
CA GLU A 24 7.05 -21.66 -25.21
C GLU A 24 6.89 -21.24 -26.67
N LEU A 25 5.80 -21.70 -27.30
CA LEU A 25 5.52 -21.56 -28.74
C LEU A 25 5.57 -20.10 -29.23
N HIS A 26 5.23 -19.15 -28.36
CA HIS A 26 5.28 -17.72 -28.64
C HIS A 26 6.73 -17.20 -28.79
N ILE A 27 7.67 -17.69 -27.98
CA ILE A 27 9.10 -17.35 -28.10
C ILE A 27 9.66 -17.91 -29.40
N ALA A 28 9.28 -19.14 -29.76
CA ALA A 28 9.71 -19.77 -31.01
C ALA A 28 9.23 -18.97 -32.24
N TYR A 29 8.01 -18.45 -32.22
CA TYR A 29 7.49 -17.57 -33.27
C TYR A 29 8.31 -16.27 -33.39
N LEU A 30 8.51 -15.55 -32.27
CA LEU A 30 9.25 -14.28 -32.24
C LEU A 30 10.71 -14.44 -32.70
N LEU A 31 11.36 -15.54 -32.31
CA LEU A 31 12.72 -15.85 -32.75
C LEU A 31 12.80 -16.06 -34.27
N LYS A 32 11.80 -16.73 -34.86
CA LYS A 32 11.74 -17.00 -36.30
C LYS A 32 11.40 -15.73 -37.09
N GLU A 33 10.59 -14.84 -36.53
CA GLU A 33 10.30 -13.50 -37.07
C GLU A 33 11.56 -12.62 -37.06
N ALA A 34 12.28 -12.57 -35.95
CA ALA A 34 13.55 -11.83 -35.83
C ALA A 34 14.64 -12.34 -36.80
N ARG A 35 14.60 -13.63 -37.16
CA ARG A 35 15.52 -14.26 -38.14
C ARG A 35 15.07 -14.12 -39.60
N GLY A 36 13.95 -13.43 -39.87
CA GLY A 36 13.52 -13.11 -41.24
C GLY A 36 13.03 -14.31 -42.07
N LEU A 37 12.56 -15.39 -41.44
CA LEU A 37 12.09 -16.57 -42.17
C LEU A 37 10.81 -16.33 -42.96
N LYS A 38 10.60 -17.13 -44.01
CA LYS A 38 9.45 -17.05 -44.92
C LYS A 38 8.14 -17.20 -44.16
N ASN A 39 7.16 -16.36 -44.52
CA ASN A 39 5.85 -16.24 -43.85
C ASN A 39 5.12 -17.58 -43.64
N LYS A 40 5.30 -18.55 -44.53
CA LYS A 40 4.59 -19.84 -44.48
C LYS A 40 4.99 -20.72 -43.29
N GLU A 41 6.26 -20.68 -42.86
CA GLU A 41 6.74 -21.50 -41.74
C GLU A 41 6.42 -20.85 -40.38
N LYS A 42 6.62 -19.53 -40.27
CA LYS A 42 6.25 -18.79 -39.05
C LYS A 42 4.73 -18.83 -38.80
N ASN A 43 3.91 -18.76 -39.85
CA ASN A 43 2.46 -18.83 -39.71
C ASN A 43 2.02 -20.22 -39.22
N LYS A 44 2.67 -21.31 -39.64
CA LYS A 44 2.36 -22.66 -39.09
C LYS A 44 2.57 -22.75 -37.58
N ILE A 45 3.66 -22.14 -37.06
CA ILE A 45 3.93 -22.10 -35.62
C ILE A 45 2.86 -21.26 -34.90
N ARG A 46 2.51 -20.10 -35.47
CA ARG A 46 1.45 -19.23 -34.94
C ARG A 46 0.08 -19.92 -34.94
N ASP A 47 -0.29 -20.58 -36.02
CA ASP A 47 -1.58 -21.24 -36.17
C ASP A 47 -1.68 -22.45 -35.22
N PHE A 48 -0.57 -23.18 -35.02
CA PHE A 48 -0.49 -24.24 -34.00
C PHE A 48 -0.58 -23.68 -32.58
N TRP A 49 0.11 -22.57 -32.31
CA TRP A 49 0.03 -21.87 -31.03
C TRP A 49 -1.39 -21.37 -30.75
N GLN A 50 -2.06 -20.73 -31.72
CA GLN A 50 -3.46 -20.31 -31.61
C GLN A 50 -4.38 -21.47 -31.27
N LYS A 51 -4.24 -22.62 -31.95
CA LYS A 51 -5.00 -23.83 -31.63
C LYS A 51 -4.71 -24.36 -30.21
N SER A 52 -3.47 -24.26 -29.73
CA SER A 52 -3.11 -24.69 -28.38
C SER A 52 -3.71 -23.81 -27.28
N LEU A 53 -3.98 -22.54 -27.57
CA LEU A 53 -4.54 -21.59 -26.61
C LEU A 53 -6.05 -21.83 -26.34
N SER A 54 -6.70 -22.78 -27.03
CA SER A 54 -8.13 -23.09 -26.89
C SER A 54 -9.04 -21.87 -26.99
N VAL A 55 -8.59 -20.83 -27.71
CA VAL A 55 -9.36 -19.59 -27.93
C VAL A 55 -10.43 -19.93 -28.93
N LYS A 56 -11.71 -19.82 -28.55
CA LYS A 56 -12.83 -19.97 -29.48
C LYS A 56 -12.69 -18.91 -30.58
N ASP A 57 -12.79 -19.34 -31.83
CA ASP A 57 -12.52 -18.54 -33.04
C ASP A 57 -13.50 -17.37 -33.27
N ASP A 58 -14.47 -17.15 -32.36
CA ASP A 58 -15.27 -15.93 -32.37
C ASP A 58 -15.54 -15.43 -30.93
N PRO A 59 -14.81 -14.42 -30.44
CA PRO A 59 -15.11 -13.78 -29.16
C PRO A 59 -16.40 -12.96 -29.18
N TRP A 60 -17.07 -12.83 -30.33
CA TRP A 60 -18.24 -11.97 -30.55
C TRP A 60 -19.56 -12.74 -30.65
N GLU A 61 -19.54 -14.08 -30.71
CA GLU A 61 -20.76 -14.88 -30.65
C GLU A 61 -21.24 -15.06 -29.19
N GLY A 62 -22.26 -14.28 -28.82
CA GLY A 62 -23.23 -14.66 -27.78
C GLY A 62 -22.91 -14.31 -26.33
N THR A 63 -21.71 -13.81 -26.01
CA THR A 63 -21.40 -13.24 -24.68
C THR A 63 -20.54 -12.00 -24.85
N SER A 64 -20.98 -10.86 -24.32
CA SER A 64 -20.16 -9.65 -24.25
C SER A 64 -18.84 -9.98 -23.55
N PHE A 65 -17.75 -10.10 -24.30
CA PHE A 65 -16.44 -10.34 -23.74
C PHE A 65 -16.07 -9.13 -22.86
N ASP A 66 -15.86 -9.36 -21.56
CA ASP A 66 -15.50 -8.29 -20.63
C ASP A 66 -14.05 -7.88 -20.89
N PHE A 67 -13.84 -6.88 -21.76
CA PHE A 67 -12.53 -6.31 -22.08
C PHE A 67 -11.78 -5.75 -20.85
N CYS A 68 -12.43 -5.66 -19.69
CA CYS A 68 -11.75 -5.34 -18.44
C CYS A 68 -11.04 -6.54 -17.78
N GLN A 69 -11.26 -7.79 -18.22
CA GLN A 69 -10.52 -8.98 -17.75
C GLN A 69 -9.19 -9.19 -18.48
N MET A 70 -9.02 -8.62 -19.68
CA MET A 70 -7.75 -8.70 -20.43
C MET A 70 -6.58 -7.99 -19.74
N PRO A 71 -6.77 -6.81 -19.14
CA PRO A 71 -5.70 -6.17 -18.39
C PRO A 71 -5.14 -6.99 -17.23
N ASP A 72 -6.01 -7.72 -16.51
CA ASP A 72 -5.58 -8.63 -15.43
C ASP A 72 -4.77 -9.80 -15.99
N SER A 73 -5.20 -10.34 -17.13
CA SER A 73 -4.49 -11.42 -17.84
C SER A 73 -3.11 -11.02 -18.36
N LEU A 74 -2.86 -9.72 -18.53
CA LEU A 74 -1.58 -9.15 -18.99
C LEU A 74 -0.77 -8.52 -17.85
N ALA A 75 -1.17 -8.72 -16.59
CA ALA A 75 -0.53 -8.15 -15.41
C ALA A 75 -0.42 -6.60 -15.45
N PHE A 76 -1.40 -5.91 -16.05
CA PHE A 76 -1.49 -4.45 -15.96
C PHE A 76 -2.01 -3.98 -14.59
N THR A 77 -2.68 -4.86 -13.86
CA THR A 77 -3.09 -4.65 -12.47
C THR A 77 -2.07 -5.25 -11.51
N LEU A 78 -2.10 -4.76 -10.26
CA LEU A 78 -1.14 -5.16 -9.25
C LEU A 78 -1.45 -6.55 -8.71
N ASP A 79 -0.54 -7.49 -8.93
CA ASP A 79 -0.51 -8.76 -8.20
C ASP A 79 0.00 -8.54 -6.78
N THR A 80 -0.85 -8.79 -5.79
CA THR A 80 -0.52 -8.65 -4.36
C THR A 80 0.56 -9.62 -3.91
N SER A 81 0.67 -10.79 -4.55
CA SER A 81 1.69 -11.80 -4.22
C SER A 81 3.11 -11.31 -4.51
N ALA A 82 3.27 -10.26 -5.33
CA ALA A 82 4.56 -9.62 -5.58
C ALA A 82 5.24 -9.11 -4.29
N ILE A 83 4.50 -8.85 -3.21
CA ILE A 83 5.05 -8.37 -1.94
C ILE A 83 6.08 -9.34 -1.33
N GLU A 84 5.94 -10.64 -1.60
CA GLU A 84 6.89 -11.66 -1.13
C GLU A 84 8.32 -11.40 -1.63
N TRP A 85 8.47 -10.79 -2.80
CA TRP A 85 9.74 -10.52 -3.46
C TRP A 85 10.30 -9.13 -3.14
N LEU A 86 9.51 -8.25 -2.51
CA LEU A 86 9.93 -6.88 -2.18
C LEU A 86 10.86 -6.84 -0.95
N PRO A 87 11.67 -5.79 -0.74
CA PRO A 87 12.48 -5.65 0.47
C PRO A 87 11.61 -5.42 1.73
N GLN A 88 12.20 -5.63 2.90
CA GLN A 88 11.51 -5.41 4.18
C GLN A 88 10.98 -3.98 4.31
N PHE A 89 9.82 -3.84 4.97
CA PHE A 89 9.06 -2.60 5.10
C PHE A 89 8.46 -2.03 3.79
N SER A 90 8.54 -2.78 2.69
CA SER A 90 7.71 -2.48 1.52
C SER A 90 6.25 -2.76 1.82
N PHE A 91 5.36 -2.00 1.19
CA PHE A 91 3.93 -2.25 1.31
C PHE A 91 3.21 -2.12 -0.02
N VAL A 92 2.13 -2.89 -0.14
CA VAL A 92 1.18 -2.87 -1.24
C VAL A 92 -0.13 -2.34 -0.69
N LEU A 93 -0.70 -1.34 -1.36
CA LEU A 93 -2.02 -0.80 -1.02
C LEU A 93 -2.93 -0.96 -2.24
N GLN A 94 -4.07 -1.62 -2.03
CA GLN A 94 -5.18 -1.69 -2.97
C GLN A 94 -6.41 -1.09 -2.30
N LEU A 95 -6.97 -0.06 -2.93
CA LEU A 95 -8.10 0.69 -2.40
C LEU A 95 -9.22 0.69 -3.46
N PRO A 96 -10.25 -0.15 -3.32
CA PRO A 96 -11.43 -0.10 -4.17
C PRO A 96 -12.22 1.17 -3.84
N PHE A 97 -12.48 2.00 -4.83
CA PHE A 97 -13.23 3.23 -4.67
C PHE A 97 -14.43 3.27 -5.62
N LYS A 98 -15.42 4.06 -5.23
CA LYS A 98 -16.59 4.37 -6.06
C LYS A 98 -16.55 5.83 -6.43
N ILE A 99 -16.73 6.14 -7.71
CA ILE A 99 -16.73 7.52 -8.20
C ILE A 99 -17.96 8.24 -7.63
N ASP A 100 -17.72 9.38 -7.00
CA ASP A 100 -18.74 10.29 -6.48
C ASP A 100 -19.17 11.32 -7.53
N LYS A 101 -18.19 11.88 -8.25
CA LYS A 101 -18.42 12.82 -9.35
C LYS A 101 -17.70 12.35 -10.61
N PRO A 102 -18.28 12.53 -11.82
CA PRO A 102 -17.77 11.91 -13.03
C PRO A 102 -16.26 12.15 -13.22
N TYR A 103 -15.56 11.13 -13.69
CA TYR A 103 -14.13 11.26 -13.99
C TYR A 103 -13.94 11.63 -15.46
N ILE A 104 -13.21 12.71 -15.69
CA ILE A 104 -12.87 13.19 -17.03
C ILE A 104 -11.36 13.19 -17.19
N SER A 105 -10.91 12.89 -18.40
CA SER A 105 -9.50 12.94 -18.77
C SER A 105 -9.37 13.38 -20.23
N LYS A 106 -8.14 13.49 -20.70
CA LYS A 106 -7.85 13.78 -22.10
C LYS A 106 -7.06 12.61 -22.68
N ASP A 107 -7.62 11.98 -23.72
CA ASP A 107 -6.87 11.01 -24.51
C ASP A 107 -5.81 11.70 -25.39
N GLU A 108 -4.77 10.96 -25.76
CA GLU A 108 -3.67 11.46 -26.59
C GLU A 108 -3.90 11.26 -28.10
N LYS A 109 -5.04 10.67 -28.49
CA LYS A 109 -5.37 10.46 -29.90
C LYS A 109 -5.65 11.79 -30.60
N SER A 110 -4.98 11.98 -31.72
CA SER A 110 -5.15 13.15 -32.59
C SER A 110 -6.47 13.15 -33.35
N ILE A 111 -7.01 11.97 -33.68
CA ILE A 111 -8.24 11.80 -34.44
C ILE A 111 -9.20 10.93 -33.61
N TYR A 112 -10.29 11.53 -33.16
CA TYR A 112 -11.38 10.87 -32.45
C TYR A 112 -12.71 11.55 -32.82
N ILE A 113 -13.82 10.81 -32.72
CA ILE A 113 -15.15 11.30 -33.14
C ILE A 113 -15.58 12.51 -32.30
N LEU A 114 -15.25 12.49 -31.00
CA LEU A 114 -15.51 13.58 -30.07
C LEU A 114 -14.25 14.39 -29.80
N GLU A 115 -14.41 15.69 -29.54
CA GLU A 115 -13.27 16.59 -29.25
C GLU A 115 -12.59 16.29 -27.91
N ASN A 116 -13.36 15.78 -26.94
CA ASN A 116 -12.89 15.52 -25.57
C ASN A 116 -13.03 14.03 -25.22
N PRO A 117 -12.21 13.16 -25.84
CA PRO A 117 -12.21 11.74 -25.55
C PRO A 117 -11.67 11.43 -24.16
N LEU A 118 -12.26 10.41 -23.56
CA LEU A 118 -11.75 9.80 -22.35
C LEU A 118 -10.49 9.01 -22.67
N ARG A 119 -9.47 9.13 -21.82
CA ARG A 119 -8.23 8.34 -21.95
C ARG A 119 -8.53 6.84 -21.94
N ARG A 120 -7.94 6.14 -22.90
CA ARG A 120 -8.09 4.68 -23.08
C ARG A 120 -6.72 4.03 -23.22
N GLU A 121 -6.66 2.75 -22.87
CA GLU A 121 -5.50 1.91 -23.19
C GLU A 121 -5.33 1.82 -24.72
N LYS A 122 -4.07 1.75 -25.19
CA LYS A 122 -3.74 1.89 -26.61
C LYS A 122 -4.21 0.72 -27.45
N ILE A 123 -4.19 -0.51 -26.94
CA ILE A 123 -4.51 -1.73 -27.67
C ILE A 123 -6.00 -2.05 -27.52
N PHE A 124 -6.48 -2.25 -26.30
CA PHE A 124 -7.84 -2.72 -26.01
C PHE A 124 -8.89 -1.62 -26.06
N LYS A 125 -8.45 -0.35 -26.08
CA LYS A 125 -9.32 0.83 -26.03
C LYS A 125 -10.22 0.89 -24.78
N THR A 126 -9.84 0.14 -23.74
CA THR A 126 -10.50 0.16 -22.43
C THR A 126 -10.28 1.51 -21.75
N PRO A 127 -11.35 2.17 -21.27
CA PRO A 127 -11.24 3.38 -20.46
C PRO A 127 -10.32 3.19 -19.28
N MET A 128 -9.41 4.14 -19.05
CA MET A 128 -8.47 4.04 -17.95
C MET A 128 -8.06 5.38 -17.35
N LEU A 129 -7.70 5.34 -16.08
CA LEU A 129 -6.85 6.33 -15.44
C LEU A 129 -5.42 5.77 -15.37
N ALA A 130 -4.50 6.40 -16.09
CA ALA A 130 -3.11 5.95 -16.17
C ALA A 130 -2.38 6.12 -14.83
N ALA A 131 -1.39 5.26 -14.58
CA ALA A 131 -0.49 5.34 -13.42
C ALA A 131 0.15 6.73 -13.24
N ALA A 132 0.57 7.37 -14.34
CA ALA A 132 1.11 8.73 -14.31
C ALA A 132 0.06 9.77 -13.89
N GLY A 133 -1.21 9.56 -14.24
CA GLY A 133 -2.33 10.40 -13.81
C GLY A 133 -2.55 10.30 -12.31
N TRP A 134 -2.55 9.08 -11.76
CA TRP A 134 -2.60 8.86 -10.31
C TRP A 134 -1.43 9.51 -9.57
N LYS A 135 -0.19 9.28 -10.06
CA LYS A 135 1.01 9.89 -9.51
C LYS A 135 0.90 11.42 -9.49
N GLY A 136 0.44 12.00 -10.60
CA GLY A 136 0.25 13.44 -10.74
C GLY A 136 -0.80 14.00 -9.79
N ALA A 137 -1.96 13.35 -9.69
CA ALA A 137 -3.05 13.75 -8.81
C ALA A 137 -2.65 13.68 -7.33
N LEU A 138 -2.05 12.57 -6.89
CA LEU A 138 -1.62 12.40 -5.51
C LEU A 138 -0.53 13.39 -5.13
N ARG A 139 0.48 13.56 -6.01
CA ARG A 139 1.54 14.56 -5.81
C ARG A 139 0.97 15.97 -5.71
N ALA A 140 0.03 16.34 -6.59
CA ALA A 140 -0.61 17.65 -6.57
C ALA A 140 -1.41 17.88 -5.29
N ALA A 141 -2.20 16.90 -4.85
CA ALA A 141 -2.95 16.95 -3.59
C ALA A 141 -2.02 17.17 -2.38
N MET A 142 -0.94 16.39 -2.29
CA MET A 142 0.01 16.50 -1.19
C MET A 142 0.82 17.82 -1.22
N VAL A 143 1.09 18.38 -2.41
CA VAL A 143 1.64 19.74 -2.54
C VAL A 143 0.64 20.80 -2.08
N GLN A 144 -0.65 20.68 -2.45
CA GLN A 144 -1.68 21.62 -2.00
C GLN A 144 -1.85 21.60 -0.48
N MET A 145 -1.74 20.43 0.16
CA MET A 145 -1.73 20.31 1.62
C MET A 145 -0.58 21.09 2.25
N LEU A 146 0.64 20.99 1.70
CA LEU A 146 1.80 21.77 2.13
C LEU A 146 1.55 23.28 1.98
N VAL A 147 1.01 23.69 0.84
CA VAL A 147 0.71 25.10 0.53
C VAL A 147 -0.31 25.66 1.50
N GLN A 148 -1.40 24.92 1.73
CA GLN A 148 -2.49 25.35 2.61
C GLN A 148 -1.99 25.51 4.05
N TRP A 149 -1.25 24.53 4.57
CA TRP A 149 -0.63 24.63 5.88
C TRP A 149 0.31 25.83 5.98
N TRP A 150 1.19 26.05 5.00
CA TRP A 150 2.16 27.17 5.04
C TRP A 150 1.47 28.54 4.96
N LYS A 151 0.37 28.65 4.21
CA LYS A 151 -0.41 29.89 4.09
C LYS A 151 -1.22 30.22 5.34
N GLN A 152 -1.60 29.22 6.13
CA GLN A 152 -2.34 29.41 7.38
C GLN A 152 -1.46 29.98 8.51
N LEU A 153 -0.13 29.91 8.39
CA LEU A 153 0.80 30.44 9.37
C LEU A 153 0.96 31.96 9.23
N ASP A 154 1.04 32.66 10.35
CA ASP A 154 1.40 34.09 10.37
C ASP A 154 2.88 34.30 10.06
N GLU A 155 3.27 35.53 9.73
CA GLU A 155 4.67 35.87 9.41
C GLU A 155 5.64 35.63 10.58
N SER A 156 5.18 35.79 11.83
CA SER A 156 5.99 35.46 13.02
C SER A 156 6.18 33.94 13.13
N GLU A 157 5.18 33.15 12.77
CA GLU A 157 5.21 31.70 12.81
C GLU A 157 6.03 31.08 11.68
N LYS A 158 5.98 31.67 10.48
CA LYS A 158 6.84 31.28 9.37
C LYS A 158 8.32 31.50 9.67
N LYS A 159 8.66 32.48 10.52
CA LYS A 159 10.03 32.72 10.98
C LYS A 159 10.48 31.74 12.07
N LYS A 160 9.56 31.01 12.74
CA LYS A 160 9.93 30.00 13.74
C LYS A 160 10.74 28.89 13.08
N ARG A 161 11.90 28.56 13.66
CA ARG A 161 12.82 27.53 13.15
C ARG A 161 12.15 26.16 12.96
N SER A 162 11.23 25.80 13.85
CA SER A 162 10.44 24.55 13.78
C SER A 162 9.64 24.47 12.48
N ASN A 163 8.89 25.52 12.14
CA ASN A 163 8.06 25.58 10.94
C ASN A 163 8.91 25.64 9.66
N CYS A 164 10.01 26.40 9.66
CA CYS A 164 10.98 26.38 8.56
C CYS A 164 11.51 24.96 8.28
N LYS A 165 11.89 24.25 9.34
CA LYS A 165 12.36 22.87 9.25
C LYS A 165 11.27 21.94 8.73
N GLN A 166 10.04 22.11 9.22
CA GLN A 166 8.89 21.31 8.82
C GLN A 166 8.59 21.50 7.32
N PHE A 167 8.62 22.72 6.81
CA PHE A 167 8.42 23.01 5.38
C PHE A 167 9.45 22.26 4.50
N VAL A 168 10.73 22.36 4.85
CA VAL A 168 11.81 21.68 4.12
C VAL A 168 11.69 20.15 4.24
N SER A 169 11.41 19.65 5.45
CA SER A 169 11.20 18.21 5.70
C SER A 169 10.07 17.65 4.86
N TRP A 170 8.95 18.37 4.77
CA TRP A 170 7.78 17.94 4.03
C TRP A 170 8.06 17.90 2.52
N ARG A 171 8.76 18.91 2.00
CA ARG A 171 9.22 18.95 0.62
C ARG A 171 10.20 17.82 0.28
N LEU A 172 11.13 17.51 1.18
CA LEU A 172 12.03 16.36 1.05
C LEU A 172 11.27 15.03 1.03
N GLN A 173 10.21 14.92 1.85
CA GLN A 173 9.36 13.74 1.86
C GLN A 173 8.61 13.56 0.53
N LEU A 174 8.13 14.65 -0.09
CA LEU A 174 7.54 14.60 -1.43
C LEU A 174 8.56 14.09 -2.47
N VAL A 175 9.81 14.55 -2.42
CA VAL A 175 10.87 14.06 -3.32
C VAL A 175 11.15 12.58 -3.08
N ARG A 176 11.21 12.15 -1.81
CA ARG A 176 11.41 10.75 -1.43
C ARG A 176 10.31 9.84 -1.97
N LEU A 177 9.05 10.29 -1.91
CA LEU A 177 7.90 9.52 -2.35
C LEU A 177 7.74 9.49 -3.88
N PHE A 178 7.82 10.65 -4.54
CA PHE A 178 7.48 10.80 -5.96
C PHE A 178 8.68 10.89 -6.90
N GLY A 179 9.87 11.13 -6.36
CA GLY A 179 11.11 11.36 -7.11
C GLY A 179 11.38 12.85 -7.34
N THR A 180 12.27 13.13 -8.30
CA THR A 180 12.71 14.48 -8.65
C THR A 180 11.55 15.45 -8.82
N GLU A 181 11.67 16.64 -8.23
CA GLU A 181 10.67 17.68 -8.37
C GLU A 181 10.66 18.21 -9.82
N ARG A 182 9.48 18.46 -10.38
CA ARG A 182 9.37 18.99 -11.75
C ARG A 182 10.10 20.33 -11.86
N GLY A 183 11.04 20.44 -12.80
CA GLY A 183 11.89 21.62 -12.96
C GLY A 183 13.00 21.72 -11.92
N ALA A 184 13.40 20.61 -11.28
CA ALA A 184 14.56 20.54 -10.40
C ALA A 184 15.88 20.23 -11.13
N ASP A 185 16.02 20.74 -12.35
CA ASP A 185 17.35 20.85 -12.97
C ASP A 185 18.12 21.89 -12.16
N MET A 186 19.05 21.40 -11.34
CA MET A 186 19.77 22.22 -10.36
C MET A 186 20.67 23.29 -11.00
N ASP A 187 20.89 23.16 -12.32
CA ASP A 187 21.77 23.96 -13.16
C ASP A 187 21.01 24.94 -14.08
N ASP A 188 19.67 24.98 -14.01
CA ASP A 188 18.89 25.93 -14.82
C ASP A 188 18.88 27.32 -14.16
N GLU A 189 19.38 28.34 -14.86
CA GLU A 189 19.39 29.74 -14.39
C GLU A 189 17.98 30.37 -14.36
N ASN A 190 17.03 29.85 -15.16
CA ASN A 190 15.63 30.28 -15.20
C ASN A 190 14.73 29.52 -14.21
N TYR A 191 15.30 29.13 -13.07
CA TYR A 191 14.66 28.28 -12.07
C TYR A 191 13.49 28.99 -11.36
N ASN A 192 12.26 28.77 -11.83
CA ASN A 192 11.07 29.43 -11.31
C ASN A 192 10.10 28.48 -10.60
N ASN A 193 10.61 27.75 -9.60
CA ASN A 193 9.80 26.76 -8.90
C ASN A 193 8.79 27.41 -7.94
N TYR A 194 7.53 27.01 -8.06
CA TYR A 194 6.41 27.49 -7.26
C TYR A 194 6.67 27.36 -5.74
N LEU A 195 7.26 26.24 -5.30
CA LEU A 195 7.58 26.04 -3.87
C LEU A 195 8.74 26.91 -3.39
N ASP A 196 9.64 27.33 -4.28
CA ASP A 196 10.73 28.25 -3.92
C ASP A 196 10.20 29.66 -3.64
N LYS A 197 9.24 30.12 -4.46
CA LYS A 197 8.54 31.39 -4.23
C LYS A 197 7.75 31.38 -2.92
N LEU A 198 7.11 30.25 -2.61
CA LEU A 198 6.27 30.11 -1.43
C LEU A 198 7.10 30.06 -0.13
N GLY A 199 8.18 29.27 -0.14
CA GLY A 199 9.04 29.10 1.03
C GLY A 199 10.03 30.25 1.23
N GLY A 200 10.46 30.91 0.15
CA GLY A 200 11.48 31.95 0.18
C GLY A 200 12.90 31.41 -0.03
N LYS A 201 13.87 32.33 -0.12
CA LYS A 201 15.26 32.01 -0.46
C LYS A 201 15.93 31.08 0.54
N TYR A 202 15.69 31.27 1.84
CA TYR A 202 16.34 30.49 2.89
C TYR A 202 15.95 29.00 2.83
N GLN A 203 14.66 28.70 2.78
CA GLN A 203 14.09 27.35 2.72
C GLN A 203 14.52 26.64 1.44
N SER A 204 14.52 27.36 0.31
CA SER A 204 14.95 26.86 -1.00
C SER A 204 16.43 26.47 -0.98
N SER A 205 17.30 27.33 -0.45
CA SER A 205 18.73 27.06 -0.30
C SER A 205 18.99 25.88 0.63
N TRP A 206 18.27 25.78 1.75
CA TRP A 206 18.38 24.65 2.67
C TRP A 206 17.98 23.34 1.99
N PHE A 207 16.84 23.31 1.32
CA PHE A 207 16.36 22.15 0.57
C PHE A 207 17.38 21.67 -0.48
N ARG A 208 17.88 22.59 -1.32
CA ARG A 208 18.88 22.28 -2.35
C ARG A 208 20.21 21.80 -1.77
N ARG A 209 20.67 22.41 -0.66
CA ARG A 209 21.89 21.97 0.05
C ARG A 209 21.73 20.55 0.59
N TYR A 210 20.55 20.24 1.13
CA TYR A 210 20.26 18.91 1.65
C TYR A 210 20.23 17.86 0.54
N LEU A 211 19.54 18.14 -0.57
CA LEU A 211 19.49 17.26 -1.75
C LEU A 211 20.89 16.91 -2.27
N ARG A 212 21.73 17.93 -2.50
CA ARG A 212 23.10 17.73 -3.00
C ARG A 212 23.98 16.95 -2.04
N ARG A 213 23.80 17.14 -0.73
CA ARG A 213 24.67 16.52 0.28
C ARG A 213 24.28 15.08 0.60
N PHE A 214 23.00 14.77 0.64
CA PHE A 214 22.49 13.52 1.22
C PHE A 214 21.71 12.62 0.25
N ILE A 215 21.32 13.13 -0.92
CA ILE A 215 20.37 12.44 -1.80
C ILE A 215 21.02 12.12 -3.15
N SER A 216 21.33 13.15 -3.93
CA SER A 216 21.92 13.00 -5.26
C SER A 216 22.68 14.27 -5.62
N PRO A 217 23.96 14.17 -6.01
CA PRO A 217 24.72 15.33 -6.50
C PRO A 217 24.08 16.00 -7.71
N SER A 218 23.46 15.21 -8.60
CA SER A 218 22.75 15.68 -9.80
C SER A 218 21.33 16.20 -9.52
N GLY A 219 20.82 16.01 -8.30
CA GLY A 219 19.44 16.34 -7.94
C GLY A 219 18.38 15.35 -8.44
N SER A 220 18.74 14.42 -9.34
CA SER A 220 17.81 13.41 -9.85
C SER A 220 17.72 12.18 -8.94
N ILE A 221 16.49 11.77 -8.60
CA ILE A 221 16.18 10.60 -7.78
C ILE A 221 14.86 9.95 -8.20
N ALA A 222 14.84 8.61 -8.20
CA ALA A 222 13.61 7.83 -8.36
C ALA A 222 12.79 7.86 -7.06
N GLY A 223 11.48 8.05 -7.18
CA GLY A 223 10.56 7.98 -6.04
C GLY A 223 10.39 6.55 -5.52
N ARG A 224 9.93 6.43 -4.28
CA ARG A 224 9.62 5.14 -3.64
C ARG A 224 8.28 4.54 -4.04
N LEU A 225 7.43 5.31 -4.71
CA LEU A 225 6.10 4.88 -5.12
C LEU A 225 6.04 4.45 -6.58
N GLN A 226 5.51 3.25 -6.79
CA GLN A 226 5.06 2.76 -8.09
C GLN A 226 3.53 2.76 -8.12
N PHE A 227 2.96 3.34 -9.19
CA PHE A 227 1.52 3.44 -9.39
C PHE A 227 1.08 2.47 -10.47
N TYR A 228 -0.14 1.95 -10.33
CA TYR A 228 -0.78 1.12 -11.34
C TYR A 228 -1.95 1.85 -12.00
N PRO A 229 -2.26 1.58 -13.27
CA PRO A 229 -3.45 2.11 -13.92
C PRO A 229 -4.72 1.52 -13.29
N THR A 230 -5.81 2.27 -13.40
CA THR A 230 -7.16 1.79 -13.08
C THR A 230 -7.96 1.72 -14.37
N PHE A 231 -8.62 0.60 -14.62
CA PHE A 231 -9.51 0.42 -15.78
C PHE A 231 -10.97 0.54 -15.34
N PHE A 232 -11.81 1.05 -16.23
CA PHE A 232 -13.23 1.23 -15.97
C PHE A 232 -14.08 0.49 -17.00
N LYS A 233 -15.20 -0.08 -16.53
CA LYS A 233 -16.17 -0.81 -17.35
C LYS A 233 -17.15 0.11 -18.06
N GLU A 234 -17.46 1.26 -17.43
CA GLU A 234 -18.51 2.16 -17.89
C GLU A 234 -17.94 3.45 -18.45
N THR A 235 -18.60 3.97 -19.48
CA THR A 235 -18.37 5.29 -20.06
C THR A 235 -19.69 6.00 -20.28
N ALA A 236 -19.70 7.31 -20.10
CA ALA A 236 -20.86 8.16 -20.35
C ALA A 236 -20.44 9.47 -21.04
N LEU A 237 -21.41 10.33 -21.30
CA LEU A 237 -21.21 11.67 -21.85
C LEU A 237 -21.72 12.71 -20.86
N GLU A 238 -20.85 13.67 -20.55
CA GLU A 238 -21.16 14.85 -19.78
C GLU A 238 -21.26 16.07 -20.69
N ILE A 239 -22.16 16.99 -20.36
CA ILE A 239 -22.42 18.19 -21.16
C ILE A 239 -22.14 19.43 -20.33
N ILE A 240 -21.18 20.25 -20.76
CA ILE A 240 -20.91 21.56 -20.16
C ILE A 240 -21.26 22.65 -21.14
N ASN A 241 -22.18 23.53 -20.77
CA ASN A 241 -22.56 24.70 -21.57
C ASN A 241 -22.06 26.00 -20.90
N PRO A 242 -20.91 26.57 -21.33
CA PRO A 242 -20.44 27.83 -20.78
C PRO A 242 -21.28 29.01 -21.29
N HIS A 243 -21.86 29.77 -20.35
CA HIS A 243 -22.63 30.97 -20.63
C HIS A 243 -21.79 32.24 -20.47
N ASP A 244 -22.02 33.22 -21.34
CA ASP A 244 -21.49 34.57 -21.17
C ASP A 244 -22.20 35.24 -19.98
N ARG A 245 -21.41 35.79 -19.05
CA ARG A 245 -21.93 36.45 -17.85
C ARG A 245 -22.71 37.74 -18.16
N LYS A 246 -22.47 38.39 -19.31
CA LYS A 246 -23.15 39.63 -19.68
C LYS A 246 -24.48 39.38 -20.38
N THR A 247 -24.51 38.42 -21.31
CA THR A 247 -25.69 38.19 -22.16
C THR A 247 -26.56 37.02 -21.67
N GLY A 248 -26.03 36.16 -20.78
CA GLY A 248 -26.71 34.94 -20.33
C GLY A 248 -26.80 33.85 -21.41
N THR A 249 -26.30 34.10 -22.62
CA THR A 249 -26.36 33.17 -23.74
C THR A 249 -25.12 32.28 -23.80
N SER A 250 -25.24 31.13 -24.48
CA SER A 250 -24.12 30.23 -24.66
C SER A 250 -23.06 30.87 -25.57
N MET A 251 -21.79 30.88 -25.13
CA MET A 251 -20.71 31.47 -25.94
C MET A 251 -20.33 30.61 -27.15
N ARG A 252 -20.37 29.28 -27.00
CA ARG A 252 -19.83 28.31 -27.98
C ARG A 252 -20.71 27.08 -28.17
N GLY A 253 -21.90 27.05 -27.57
CA GLY A 253 -22.75 25.86 -27.52
C GLY A 253 -22.35 24.86 -26.43
N PRO A 254 -23.12 23.77 -26.28
CA PRO A 254 -22.83 22.69 -25.36
C PRO A 254 -21.55 21.94 -25.77
N ILE A 255 -20.66 21.70 -24.80
CA ILE A 255 -19.42 20.94 -24.98
C ILE A 255 -19.66 19.53 -24.44
N LEU A 256 -19.54 18.54 -25.33
CA LEU A 256 -19.62 17.12 -24.98
C LEU A 256 -18.27 16.63 -24.48
N LEU A 257 -18.28 15.94 -23.34
CA LEU A 257 -17.11 15.37 -22.68
C LEU A 257 -17.36 13.89 -22.44
N GLU A 258 -16.50 13.01 -22.97
CA GLU A 258 -16.54 11.62 -22.51
C GLU A 258 -16.03 11.53 -21.07
N CYS A 259 -16.73 10.76 -20.26
CA CYS A 259 -16.40 10.58 -18.86
C CYS A 259 -16.62 9.13 -18.42
N VAL A 260 -16.12 8.82 -17.23
CA VAL A 260 -16.59 7.68 -16.45
C VAL A 260 -17.69 8.21 -15.53
N PRO A 261 -18.90 7.64 -15.56
CA PRO A 261 -20.04 8.16 -14.82
C PRO A 261 -19.88 8.00 -13.30
N GLU A 262 -20.72 8.73 -12.56
CA GLU A 262 -20.88 8.54 -11.12
C GLU A 262 -21.24 7.09 -10.81
N ASN A 263 -20.89 6.64 -9.60
CA ASN A 263 -21.11 5.28 -9.13
C ASN A 263 -20.30 4.18 -9.83
N THR A 264 -19.45 4.51 -10.80
CA THR A 264 -18.51 3.52 -11.36
C THR A 264 -17.46 3.14 -10.33
N GLU A 265 -17.11 1.86 -10.29
CA GLU A 265 -16.10 1.30 -9.39
C GLU A 265 -14.73 1.26 -10.05
N GLY A 266 -13.68 1.42 -9.24
CA GLY A 266 -12.31 1.31 -9.67
C GLY A 266 -11.40 0.92 -8.50
N ILE A 267 -10.18 0.50 -8.81
CA ILE A 267 -9.18 0.12 -7.80
C ILE A 267 -7.98 1.03 -7.93
N PHE A 268 -7.66 1.76 -6.86
CA PHE A 268 -6.43 2.54 -6.72
C PHE A 268 -5.35 1.66 -6.09
N SER A 269 -4.26 1.44 -6.83
CA SER A 269 -3.20 0.51 -6.42
C SER A 269 -1.83 1.18 -6.45
N ILE A 270 -1.09 1.07 -5.34
CA ILE A 270 0.29 1.53 -5.21
C ILE A 270 1.18 0.48 -4.55
N VAL A 271 2.44 0.49 -4.96
CA VAL A 271 3.52 -0.25 -4.30
C VAL A 271 4.51 0.77 -3.77
N TYR A 272 4.82 0.69 -2.48
CA TYR A 272 5.89 1.44 -1.85
C TYR A 272 7.08 0.54 -1.62
N VAL A 273 8.24 0.98 -2.10
CA VAL A 273 9.50 0.28 -1.87
C VAL A 273 10.50 1.24 -1.23
N PRO A 274 11.04 0.96 -0.05
CA PRO A 274 11.88 1.88 0.69
C PRO A 274 13.33 1.94 0.15
N PHE A 275 13.53 1.99 -1.17
CA PHE A 275 14.86 2.17 -1.75
C PHE A 275 15.40 3.59 -1.57
N GLY A 276 16.73 3.74 -1.62
CA GLY A 276 17.45 5.01 -1.63
C GLY A 276 18.52 5.16 -0.54
N PRO A 277 19.34 6.21 -0.59
CA PRO A 277 20.51 6.43 0.29
C PRO A 277 20.16 6.77 1.74
N PHE A 278 18.87 6.69 2.12
CA PHE A 278 18.38 7.12 3.42
C PHE A 278 18.45 5.99 4.45
N GLY A 279 19.47 6.07 5.30
CA GLY A 279 19.58 5.34 6.55
C GLY A 279 20.26 3.98 6.40
N MET A 280 21.57 3.94 6.68
CA MET A 280 22.27 2.68 7.01
C MET A 280 21.79 2.11 8.36
N ASP A 281 21.18 2.95 9.20
CA ASP A 281 20.57 2.56 10.48
C ASP A 281 19.11 2.12 10.27
N LYS A 282 18.83 0.86 10.62
CA LYS A 282 17.51 0.23 10.56
C LYS A 282 16.44 1.03 11.32
N LYS A 283 16.78 1.67 12.44
CA LYS A 283 15.80 2.44 13.24
C LYS A 283 15.34 3.71 12.51
N ILE A 284 16.29 4.46 11.95
CA ILE A 284 16.00 5.66 11.16
C ILE A 284 15.18 5.31 9.92
N HIS A 285 15.51 4.18 9.29
CA HIS A 285 14.81 3.68 8.12
C HIS A 285 13.34 3.35 8.44
N LYS A 286 13.10 2.61 9.55
CA LYS A 286 11.75 2.25 10.01
C LYS A 286 10.88 3.49 10.28
N GLU A 287 11.43 4.48 10.98
CA GLU A 287 10.70 5.73 11.27
C GLU A 287 10.37 6.52 9.99
N ALA A 288 11.27 6.52 9.00
CA ALA A 288 10.99 7.15 7.71
C ALA A 288 9.83 6.46 6.96
N VAL A 289 9.75 5.13 7.00
CA VAL A 289 8.64 4.37 6.41
C VAL A 289 7.32 4.69 7.12
N VAL A 290 7.34 4.74 8.46
CA VAL A 290 6.15 5.10 9.25
C VAL A 290 5.65 6.50 8.88
N GLN A 291 6.55 7.47 8.79
CA GLN A 291 6.20 8.84 8.39
C GLN A 291 5.66 8.90 6.96
N ASP A 292 6.23 8.13 6.04
CA ASP A 292 5.77 8.01 4.66
C ASP A 292 4.36 7.44 4.58
N LEU A 293 4.10 6.34 5.30
CA LEU A 293 2.80 5.69 5.31
C LEU A 293 1.69 6.61 5.87
N ILE A 294 1.95 7.26 7.01
CA ILE A 294 0.99 8.23 7.58
C ILE A 294 0.73 9.38 6.59
N PHE A 295 1.78 9.91 5.98
CA PHE A 295 1.64 11.03 5.06
C PHE A 295 0.89 10.63 3.78
N LEU A 296 1.14 9.43 3.27
CA LEU A 296 0.40 8.86 2.15
C LEU A 296 -1.07 8.66 2.47
N ALA A 297 -1.41 8.12 3.65
CA ALA A 297 -2.80 7.95 4.04
C ALA A 297 -3.56 9.29 4.03
N LYS A 298 -2.94 10.36 4.57
CA LYS A 298 -3.51 11.72 4.51
C LYS A 298 -3.64 12.23 3.08
N GLY A 299 -2.60 12.04 2.27
CA GLY A 299 -2.58 12.46 0.86
C GLY A 299 -3.63 11.77 0.01
N ILE A 300 -3.79 10.46 0.17
CA ILE A 300 -4.77 9.64 -0.56
C ILE A 300 -6.19 10.07 -0.20
N ARG A 301 -6.49 10.25 1.10
CA ARG A 301 -7.78 10.77 1.55
C ARG A 301 -8.07 12.14 0.91
N ALA A 302 -7.13 13.07 1.01
CA ALA A 302 -7.31 14.42 0.46
C ALA A 302 -7.46 14.42 -1.07
N MET A 303 -6.71 13.58 -1.78
CA MET A 303 -6.83 13.40 -3.23
C MET A 303 -8.22 12.87 -3.60
N LEU A 304 -8.71 11.84 -2.91
CA LEU A 304 -9.97 11.18 -3.26
C LEU A 304 -11.21 12.01 -2.92
N THR A 305 -11.21 12.78 -1.83
CA THR A 305 -12.42 13.48 -1.35
C THR A 305 -12.41 15.00 -1.59
N VAL A 306 -11.24 15.65 -1.44
CA VAL A 306 -11.14 17.11 -1.47
C VAL A 306 -10.73 17.60 -2.85
N TYR A 307 -9.54 17.19 -3.31
CA TYR A 307 -8.91 17.75 -4.51
C TYR A 307 -9.35 17.07 -5.81
N GLY A 308 -9.74 15.79 -5.76
CA GLY A 308 -10.08 14.98 -6.92
C GLY A 308 -8.89 14.55 -7.77
N PHE A 309 -9.17 13.74 -8.79
CA PHE A 309 -8.23 13.18 -9.75
C PHE A 309 -8.74 13.36 -11.19
N GLY A 310 -7.83 13.42 -12.17
CA GLY A 310 -8.19 13.66 -13.57
C GLY A 310 -8.23 15.15 -13.93
N ALA A 311 -9.18 15.52 -14.79
CA ALA A 311 -9.34 16.86 -15.33
C ALA A 311 -10.52 17.61 -14.69
N LYS A 312 -10.50 18.95 -14.78
CA LYS A 312 -11.57 19.85 -14.29
C LYS A 312 -11.94 19.65 -12.81
N THR A 313 -10.96 19.27 -11.98
CA THR A 313 -11.14 19.05 -10.54
C THR A 313 -11.61 20.30 -9.78
N SER A 314 -11.27 21.50 -10.25
CA SER A 314 -11.78 22.77 -9.70
C SER A 314 -13.30 22.94 -9.86
N SER A 315 -13.90 22.28 -10.85
CA SER A 315 -15.36 22.21 -11.04
C SER A 315 -15.97 21.00 -10.32
N GLY A 316 -15.17 20.24 -9.56
CA GLY A 316 -15.61 19.12 -8.73
C GLY A 316 -15.51 17.74 -9.37
N PHE A 317 -15.04 17.61 -10.61
CA PHE A 317 -14.91 16.31 -11.29
C PHE A 317 -13.87 15.40 -10.63
N GLY A 318 -14.06 14.09 -10.79
CA GLY A 318 -13.11 13.06 -10.36
C GLY A 318 -12.94 12.96 -8.85
N LYS A 319 -14.05 12.88 -8.12
CA LYS A 319 -14.04 12.60 -6.68
C LYS A 319 -14.52 11.19 -6.40
N ALA A 320 -14.12 10.63 -5.28
CA ALA A 320 -14.56 9.31 -4.82
C ALA A 320 -15.35 9.40 -3.51
N LYS A 321 -16.23 8.43 -3.31
CA LYS A 321 -17.02 8.28 -2.08
C LYS A 321 -16.13 7.82 -0.92
N GLU A 322 -16.53 8.16 0.30
CA GLU A 322 -15.78 7.76 1.51
C GLU A 322 -15.88 6.27 1.84
N ARG A 323 -17.02 5.66 1.50
CA ARG A 323 -17.23 4.22 1.62
C ARG A 323 -16.75 3.52 0.35
N PHE A 324 -15.98 2.47 0.54
CA PHE A 324 -15.42 1.69 -0.56
C PHE A 324 -16.47 0.79 -1.21
N ALA A 325 -16.23 0.47 -2.48
CA ALA A 325 -17.04 -0.48 -3.24
C ALA A 325 -16.83 -1.93 -2.77
N GLY A 326 -15.70 -2.20 -2.14
CA GLY A 326 -15.34 -3.48 -1.55
C GLY A 326 -14.33 -3.32 -0.43
N GLU A 327 -13.68 -4.42 -0.04
CA GLU A 327 -12.67 -4.43 1.00
C GLU A 327 -11.31 -3.97 0.45
N GLY A 328 -10.78 -2.88 0.98
CA GLY A 328 -9.43 -2.43 0.70
C GLY A 328 -8.39 -3.20 1.51
N ARG A 329 -7.17 -3.30 0.97
CA ARG A 329 -6.10 -4.13 1.51
C ARG A 329 -4.80 -3.35 1.59
N LEU A 330 -4.14 -3.42 2.74
CA LEU A 330 -2.78 -2.95 2.97
C LEU A 330 -1.94 -4.15 3.41
N LEU A 331 -1.01 -4.57 2.55
CA LEU A 331 -0.05 -5.63 2.85
C LEU A 331 1.28 -4.97 3.18
N LEU A 332 1.85 -5.25 4.34
CA LEU A 332 3.16 -4.74 4.76
C LEU A 332 4.12 -5.91 4.94
N LYS A 333 5.30 -5.84 4.31
CA LYS A 333 6.37 -6.81 4.53
C LYS A 333 7.10 -6.54 5.85
N SER A 334 6.49 -6.96 6.95
CA SER A 334 7.04 -6.96 8.30
C SER A 334 6.36 -8.06 9.08
N ALA A 335 7.13 -8.80 9.88
CA ALA A 335 6.57 -9.66 10.92
C ALA A 335 6.11 -8.76 12.06
N LEU A 336 4.83 -8.39 12.09
CA LEU A 336 4.20 -7.78 13.24
C LEU A 336 3.18 -8.78 13.80
N SER A 337 3.25 -9.04 15.10
CA SER A 337 2.21 -9.81 15.76
C SER A 337 0.96 -8.92 15.86
N LEU A 338 -0.08 -9.23 15.08
CA LEU A 338 -1.36 -8.51 15.10
C LEU A 338 -2.07 -8.58 16.48
N LYS A 339 -1.61 -9.46 17.40
CA LYS A 339 -2.09 -9.53 18.79
C LYS A 339 -1.89 -8.22 19.57
N ASP A 340 -0.99 -7.34 19.13
CA ASP A 340 -0.79 -6.00 19.71
C ASP A 340 -1.81 -4.94 19.23
N LEU A 341 -2.66 -5.25 18.24
CA LEU A 341 -3.66 -4.31 17.70
C LEU A 341 -5.04 -4.47 18.32
N GLU A 342 -5.32 -5.62 18.96
CA GLU A 342 -6.59 -5.91 19.64
C GLU A 342 -6.53 -5.59 21.14
N SER A 343 -5.33 -5.56 21.74
CA SER A 343 -5.13 -5.36 23.19
C SER A 343 -5.38 -3.92 23.69
N ASP A 344 -5.49 -2.93 22.79
CA ASP A 344 -5.74 -1.53 23.13
C ASP A 344 -7.23 -1.22 23.40
N ALA A 345 -8.16 -2.15 23.16
CA ALA A 345 -9.57 -1.99 23.56
C ALA A 345 -9.85 -2.47 25.01
N GLU A 346 -9.02 -3.37 25.55
CA GLU A 346 -9.19 -3.91 26.91
C GLU A 346 -8.16 -3.39 27.93
N SER A 347 -7.00 -2.89 27.49
CA SER A 347 -5.93 -2.38 28.39
C SER A 347 -6.24 -1.06 29.11
N GLN A 348 -7.43 -0.49 28.94
CA GLN A 348 -7.90 0.65 29.77
C GLN A 348 -8.68 0.22 31.03
N ARG A 349 -8.65 -1.06 31.41
CA ARG A 349 -8.97 -1.50 32.77
C ARG A 349 -7.67 -1.88 33.50
N SER A 350 -7.23 -0.99 34.38
CA SER A 350 -6.16 -1.16 35.38
C SER A 350 -5.93 -2.60 35.84
N GLU A 351 -4.80 -3.21 35.46
CA GLU A 351 -4.30 -4.43 36.11
C GLU A 351 -3.56 -4.07 37.40
N GLU A 352 -4.29 -3.96 38.51
CA GLU A 352 -3.71 -4.28 39.80
C GLU A 352 -3.52 -5.80 39.86
N LEU A 353 -2.26 -6.26 39.97
CA LEU A 353 -1.94 -7.67 40.17
C LEU A 353 -2.84 -8.25 41.29
N PRO A 354 -3.52 -9.39 41.07
CA PRO A 354 -4.34 -10.01 42.09
C PRO A 354 -3.55 -10.24 43.38
N ARG A 355 -4.14 -9.94 44.54
CA ARG A 355 -3.46 -10.00 45.87
C ARG A 355 -2.75 -11.32 46.23
N TYR A 356 -2.98 -12.40 45.50
CA TYR A 356 -2.35 -13.70 45.68
C TYR A 356 -1.10 -13.93 44.78
N LEU A 357 -0.75 -12.96 43.93
CA LEU A 357 0.42 -12.98 43.05
C LEU A 357 1.42 -11.89 43.46
N GLU A 358 2.69 -12.26 43.50
CA GLU A 358 3.84 -11.36 43.71
C GLU A 358 4.32 -10.80 42.36
N THR A 359 4.38 -11.65 41.34
CA THR A 359 4.56 -11.30 39.93
C THR A 359 3.60 -12.14 39.08
N ALA A 360 3.41 -11.81 37.79
CA ALA A 360 2.42 -12.45 36.91
C ALA A 360 2.42 -14.00 36.97
N ASP A 361 3.60 -14.61 37.17
CA ASP A 361 3.77 -16.07 37.19
C ASP A 361 4.11 -16.66 38.56
N ARG A 362 4.11 -15.84 39.62
CA ARG A 362 4.64 -16.22 40.94
C ARG A 362 3.65 -15.93 42.06
N LEU A 363 3.25 -16.99 42.77
CA LEU A 363 2.46 -16.89 44.01
C LEU A 363 3.22 -16.15 45.11
N ILE A 364 2.48 -15.41 45.95
CA ILE A 364 3.03 -14.80 47.16
C ILE A 364 3.64 -15.87 48.09
N GLU A 365 4.68 -15.48 48.82
CA GLU A 365 5.43 -16.36 49.73
C GLU A 365 4.54 -17.08 50.76
N GLU A 366 3.45 -16.45 51.19
CA GLU A 366 2.49 -17.05 52.12
C GLU A 366 1.90 -18.37 51.58
N LEU A 367 1.67 -18.45 50.26
CA LEU A 367 0.95 -19.53 49.58
C LEU A 367 1.86 -20.53 48.86
N ARG A 368 3.17 -20.28 48.80
CA ARG A 368 4.12 -21.02 47.98
C ARG A 368 5.07 -21.89 48.81
N ARG A 369 5.33 -23.13 48.40
CA ARG A 369 6.40 -23.99 48.94
C ARG A 369 7.78 -23.56 48.42
N SER A 370 8.87 -24.13 48.96
CA SER A 370 10.24 -23.88 48.49
C SER A 370 10.41 -24.15 46.99
N ASP A 371 9.67 -25.12 46.47
CA ASP A 371 9.80 -25.62 45.09
C ASP A 371 8.92 -24.85 44.10
N GLY A 372 8.27 -23.77 44.54
CA GLY A 372 7.43 -22.92 43.70
C GLY A 372 5.96 -23.35 43.58
N THR A 373 5.60 -24.52 44.11
CA THR A 373 4.24 -25.07 44.11
C THR A 373 3.32 -24.43 45.15
N LEU A 374 2.00 -24.50 44.94
CA LEU A 374 1.00 -24.05 45.93
C LEU A 374 1.01 -24.96 47.17
N LYS A 375 1.01 -24.39 48.38
CA LYS A 375 0.86 -25.12 49.65
C LYS A 375 -0.53 -25.77 49.74
N GLU A 376 -0.60 -26.96 50.34
CA GLU A 376 -1.87 -27.58 50.71
C GLU A 376 -2.59 -26.75 51.79
N GLU A 377 -3.91 -26.89 51.90
CA GLU A 377 -4.71 -26.01 52.77
C GLU A 377 -4.30 -26.14 54.25
N ASP A 378 -3.94 -27.35 54.68
CA ASP A 378 -3.48 -27.64 56.05
C ASP A 378 -2.10 -27.03 56.33
N GLU A 379 -1.20 -27.03 55.34
CA GLU A 379 0.12 -26.40 55.46
C GLU A 379 0.02 -24.87 55.47
N TYR A 380 -0.91 -24.30 54.71
CA TYR A 380 -1.19 -22.87 54.77
C TYR A 380 -1.72 -22.46 56.15
N ARG A 381 -2.56 -23.29 56.78
CA ARG A 381 -3.04 -23.08 58.15
C ARG A 381 -1.91 -23.16 59.18
N GLN A 382 -1.04 -24.17 59.09
CA GLN A 382 0.13 -24.28 59.96
C GLN A 382 1.11 -23.12 59.79
N TRP A 383 1.33 -22.66 58.55
CA TRP A 383 2.16 -21.47 58.27
C TRP A 383 1.59 -20.21 58.90
N LEU A 384 0.26 -20.04 58.89
CA LEU A 384 -0.39 -18.92 59.56
C LEU A 384 -0.23 -18.97 61.08
N GLU A 385 -0.38 -20.15 61.68
CA GLU A 385 -0.19 -20.34 63.13
C GLU A 385 1.24 -20.04 63.56
N ASN A 386 2.24 -20.53 62.82
CA ASN A 386 3.66 -20.25 63.06
C ASN A 386 3.99 -18.76 62.96
N ASN A 387 3.28 -18.01 62.11
CA ASN A 387 3.41 -16.56 61.96
C ASN A 387 2.44 -15.75 62.84
N LYS A 388 1.77 -16.38 63.83
CA LYS A 388 0.80 -15.75 64.75
C LYS A 388 -0.41 -15.10 64.07
N LEU A 389 -0.80 -15.60 62.88
CA LEU A 389 -1.93 -15.10 62.08
C LEU A 389 -3.12 -16.07 62.18
N LYS A 390 -4.35 -15.54 62.27
CA LYS A 390 -5.56 -16.35 62.33
C LYS A 390 -6.12 -16.65 60.93
N TYR A 391 -6.52 -17.90 60.70
CA TYR A 391 -7.23 -18.31 59.49
C TYR A 391 -8.67 -17.76 59.50
N ASN A 392 -8.85 -16.60 58.85
CA ASN A 392 -10.11 -15.88 58.80
C ASN A 392 -10.81 -16.02 57.43
N LYS A 393 -12.06 -15.56 57.34
CA LYS A 393 -12.87 -15.62 56.10
C LYS A 393 -12.18 -14.99 54.89
N LYS A 394 -11.39 -13.92 55.10
CA LYS A 394 -10.63 -13.24 54.03
C LYS A 394 -9.46 -14.09 53.51
N ARG A 395 -8.68 -14.73 54.39
CA ARG A 395 -7.56 -15.61 54.01
C ARG A 395 -8.05 -16.92 53.38
N LYS A 396 -9.20 -17.45 53.81
CA LYS A 396 -9.88 -18.56 53.13
C LYS A 396 -10.25 -18.22 51.69
N GLN A 397 -10.82 -17.04 51.45
CA GLN A 397 -11.14 -16.55 50.10
C GLN A 397 -9.89 -16.30 49.24
N LEU A 398 -8.79 -15.85 49.86
CA LEU A 398 -7.52 -15.64 49.18
C LEU A 398 -6.93 -16.98 48.72
N TYR A 399 -6.90 -17.98 49.61
CA TYR A 399 -6.44 -19.33 49.29
C TYR A 399 -7.29 -19.99 48.20
N SER A 400 -8.62 -19.89 48.25
CA SER A 400 -9.49 -20.47 47.23
C SER A 400 -9.28 -19.87 45.84
N LYS A 401 -8.99 -18.57 45.76
CA LYS A 401 -8.68 -17.91 44.48
C LYS A 401 -7.31 -18.32 43.93
N ALA A 402 -6.31 -18.45 44.80
CA ALA A 402 -4.99 -18.94 44.42
C ALA A 402 -5.03 -20.39 43.93
N LYS A 403 -5.85 -21.25 44.58
CA LYS A 403 -6.04 -22.65 44.17
C LYS A 403 -6.63 -22.78 42.76
N LEU A 404 -7.71 -22.06 42.48
CA LEU A 404 -8.33 -22.05 41.14
C LEU A 404 -7.38 -21.52 40.07
N TRP A 405 -6.53 -20.53 40.39
CA TRP A 405 -5.52 -20.03 39.48
C TRP A 405 -4.42 -21.08 39.20
N TRP A 406 -3.93 -21.75 40.24
CA TRP A 406 -2.92 -22.81 40.12
C TRP A 406 -3.42 -24.00 39.30
N GLU A 407 -4.68 -24.42 39.51
CA GLU A 407 -5.32 -25.51 38.75
C GLU A 407 -5.44 -25.17 37.26
N ARG A 408 -5.79 -23.93 36.90
CA ARG A 408 -5.81 -23.49 35.50
C ARG A 408 -4.43 -23.48 34.88
N LYS A 409 -3.42 -23.00 35.61
CA LYS A 409 -2.04 -22.98 35.13
C LYS A 409 -1.52 -24.40 34.86
N GLN A 410 -1.86 -25.36 35.73
CA GLN A 410 -1.50 -26.77 35.50
C GLN A 410 -2.25 -27.37 34.30
N LEU A 411 -3.50 -26.98 34.05
CA LEU A 411 -4.23 -27.39 32.85
C LEU A 411 -3.59 -26.81 31.57
N GLU A 412 -3.13 -25.56 31.60
CA GLU A 412 -2.40 -24.94 30.49
C GLU A 412 -1.04 -25.60 30.27
N GLU A 413 -0.26 -25.84 31.32
CA GLU A 413 1.04 -26.55 31.23
C GLU A 413 0.88 -28.00 30.76
N ASN A 414 -0.16 -28.71 31.20
CA ASN A 414 -0.45 -30.07 30.73
C ASN A 414 -0.92 -30.08 29.27
N SER A 415 -1.71 -29.09 28.85
CA SER A 415 -2.11 -28.94 27.43
C SER A 415 -0.93 -28.65 26.50
N LEU A 416 0.16 -28.06 27.03
CA LEU A 416 1.41 -27.84 26.30
C LEU A 416 2.28 -29.11 26.23
N GLN A 417 2.13 -30.05 27.17
CA GLN A 417 2.84 -31.33 27.15
C GLN A 417 2.22 -32.37 26.21
N ASP A 418 0.89 -32.35 26.01
CA ASP A 418 0.21 -33.25 25.06
C ASP A 418 0.53 -32.94 23.58
N VAL A 419 1.05 -31.74 23.28
CA VAL A 419 1.46 -31.33 21.93
C VAL A 419 2.89 -31.79 21.58
N ALA A 420 3.66 -32.32 22.55
CA ALA A 420 5.08 -32.65 22.39
C ALA A 420 5.38 -34.04 21.78
N SER A 421 4.38 -34.79 21.29
CA SER A 421 4.59 -36.16 20.76
C SER A 421 4.13 -36.43 19.32
N GLU A 422 3.93 -35.38 18.51
CA GLU A 422 3.79 -35.52 17.05
C GLU A 422 5.08 -35.08 16.33
N PRO A 423 5.54 -35.80 15.28
CA PRO A 423 6.71 -35.39 14.52
C PRO A 423 6.47 -33.99 13.94
N GLU A 424 7.42 -33.08 14.18
CA GLU A 424 7.36 -31.68 13.75
C GLU A 424 6.75 -31.54 12.35
N PRO A 425 5.55 -30.93 12.21
CA PRO A 425 5.15 -30.43 10.91
C PRO A 425 6.09 -29.25 10.62
N SER A 426 7.01 -29.48 9.68
CA SER A 426 7.86 -28.52 8.99
C SER A 426 7.60 -27.08 9.43
N ALA A 427 8.56 -26.48 10.15
CA ALA A 427 8.58 -25.08 10.57
C ALA A 427 7.68 -24.20 9.68
N LYS A 428 6.45 -23.93 10.14
CA LYS A 428 5.58 -22.96 9.48
C LYS A 428 6.32 -21.64 9.56
N LYS A 429 6.91 -21.22 8.44
CA LYS A 429 7.50 -19.89 8.26
C LYS A 429 6.48 -18.89 8.80
N GLU A 430 6.84 -18.16 9.85
CA GLU A 430 6.04 -17.06 10.36
C GLU A 430 5.65 -16.15 9.17
N PRO A 431 4.41 -15.66 9.07
CA PRO A 431 4.05 -14.79 7.98
C PRO A 431 4.89 -13.52 8.07
N LEU A 432 5.83 -13.38 7.14
CA LEU A 432 6.66 -12.17 6.93
C LEU A 432 5.83 -10.96 6.47
N ILE A 433 4.52 -11.13 6.30
CA ILE A 433 3.59 -10.17 5.72
C ILE A 433 2.45 -9.95 6.71
N THR A 434 2.26 -8.69 7.10
CA THR A 434 1.09 -8.25 7.86
C THR A 434 0.03 -7.77 6.86
N GLU A 435 -1.15 -8.38 6.88
CA GLU A 435 -2.30 -7.94 6.09
C GLU A 435 -3.28 -7.17 6.97
N ILE A 436 -3.76 -6.05 6.45
CA ILE A 436 -4.78 -5.22 7.07
C ILE A 436 -5.86 -4.94 6.03
N THR A 437 -7.11 -5.11 6.42
CA THR A 437 -8.25 -4.83 5.55
C THR A 437 -9.17 -3.75 6.11
N PHE A 438 -9.85 -3.01 5.24
CA PHE A 438 -10.67 -1.86 5.62
C PHE A 438 -11.78 -1.59 4.60
N ASN A 439 -12.87 -0.96 5.03
CA ASN A 439 -14.04 -0.68 4.20
C ASN A 439 -14.31 0.83 3.99
N THR A 440 -13.62 1.70 4.71
CA THR A 440 -13.78 3.17 4.60
C THR A 440 -12.44 3.90 4.62
N LEU A 441 -12.40 5.12 4.10
CA LEU A 441 -11.20 5.98 4.16
C LEU A 441 -10.79 6.32 5.59
N ASP A 442 -11.76 6.49 6.50
CA ASP A 442 -11.49 6.75 7.91
C ASP A 442 -10.90 5.53 8.63
N GLU A 443 -11.45 4.35 8.37
CA GLU A 443 -10.91 3.09 8.89
C GLU A 443 -9.49 2.84 8.39
N PHE A 444 -9.23 3.04 7.09
CA PHE A 444 -7.89 2.97 6.52
C PHE A 444 -6.91 3.90 7.26
N TYR A 445 -7.30 5.16 7.47
CA TYR A 445 -6.46 6.12 8.17
C TYR A 445 -6.17 5.71 9.62
N ASN A 446 -7.20 5.25 10.35
CA ASN A 446 -7.06 4.80 11.73
C ASN A 446 -6.17 3.56 11.85
N GLN A 447 -6.32 2.60 10.94
CA GLN A 447 -5.48 1.40 10.91
C GLN A 447 -4.02 1.71 10.57
N VAL A 448 -3.78 2.65 9.63
CA VAL A 448 -2.43 3.15 9.36
C VAL A 448 -1.81 3.78 10.61
N GLN A 449 -2.57 4.53 11.40
CA GLN A 449 -2.08 5.07 12.67
C GLN A 449 -1.72 3.97 13.68
N ARG A 450 -2.57 2.95 13.82
CA ARG A 450 -2.32 1.82 14.72
C ARG A 450 -1.08 1.02 14.30
N LEU A 451 -0.96 0.71 13.00
CA LEU A 451 0.22 0.07 12.43
C LEU A 451 1.47 0.93 12.63
N ALA A 452 1.39 2.25 12.46
CA ALA A 452 2.49 3.16 12.73
C ALA A 452 2.93 3.13 14.20
N THR A 453 1.98 3.08 15.15
CA THR A 453 2.31 2.92 16.57
C THR A 453 2.93 1.56 16.87
N ALA A 454 2.43 0.47 16.29
CA ALA A 454 3.00 -0.87 16.43
C ALA A 454 4.42 -0.95 15.87
N LEU A 455 4.67 -0.36 14.69
CA LEU A 455 6.01 -0.27 14.11
C LEU A 455 6.96 0.54 15.01
N ARG A 456 6.49 1.58 15.70
CA ARG A 456 7.34 2.32 16.65
C ARG A 456 7.61 1.53 17.94
N LYS A 457 6.61 0.82 18.46
CA LYS A 457 6.72 0.01 19.69
C LYS A 457 7.55 -1.27 19.51
N GLY A 458 7.41 -1.97 18.38
CA GLY A 458 8.15 -3.19 18.04
C GLY A 458 9.63 -2.95 17.71
N GLY A 459 10.27 -2.02 18.42
CA GLY A 459 11.67 -1.63 18.29
C GLY A 459 12.59 -2.47 19.17
N ALA A 460 12.49 -3.80 19.14
CA ALA A 460 13.48 -4.71 19.68
C ALA A 460 13.30 -6.10 19.05
N MET A 461 13.90 -6.34 17.88
CA MET A 461 14.40 -7.65 17.43
C MET A 461 15.55 -7.42 16.47
#